data_AF-A0A2G2GJT6-F1
#
_entry.id   AF-A0A2G2GJT6-F1
#
_cell.length_a   1.000
_cell.length_b   1.000
_cell.length_c   1.000
_cell.angle_alpha   90.00
_cell.angle_beta   90.00
_cell.angle_gamma   90.00
#
_symmetry.space_group_name_H-M   'P 1'
#
loop_
_entity.id
_entity.type
_entity.pdbx_description
1 polymer ?
#
loop_
_entity_poly.entity_id
_entity_poly.type
_entity_poly.pdbx_seq_one_letter_code
_entity_poly.pdbx_strand_id
1 'polypeptide(L)'
;MTTRTLLIGLVATSALLTTGCSTASKALGMRKTTPNEFNILTKPPLVLPPEYNLRPPKTGELNVEEKYATVAARKALLGEIDPVKPSHGESILMARAGGGKADPAVRVIIDGQNSIERKSRGFADRVLFWKDGKATAPDGTPLNPDTEARRMKAIQSATGGEAVKIQRRPGSAKLPGL
;
A
#
# COMPACT_ATOMS: atom_id res chain seq x y z
N MET A 1 16.26 -46.33 -38.44
CA MET A 1 14.93 -45.74 -38.16
C MET A 1 14.92 -44.75 -37.00
N THR A 2 15.87 -44.83 -36.07
CA THR A 2 15.95 -43.99 -34.85
C THR A 2 16.34 -42.53 -35.09
N THR A 3 17.12 -42.23 -36.13
CA THR A 3 17.54 -40.85 -36.45
C THR A 3 16.43 -40.00 -37.07
N ARG A 4 15.55 -40.63 -37.87
CA ARG A 4 14.38 -39.96 -38.46
C ARG A 4 13.31 -39.62 -37.42
N THR A 5 13.06 -40.50 -36.46
CA THR A 5 12.10 -40.23 -35.37
C THR A 5 12.60 -39.12 -34.44
N LEU A 6 13.91 -39.03 -34.21
CA LEU A 6 14.53 -37.99 -33.39
C LEU A 6 14.48 -36.61 -34.06
N LEU A 7 14.72 -36.55 -35.38
CA LEU A 7 14.53 -35.32 -36.18
C LEU A 7 13.08 -34.85 -36.19
N ILE A 8 12.11 -35.76 -36.32
CA ILE A 8 10.69 -35.41 -36.30
C ILE A 8 10.27 -34.90 -34.91
N GLY A 9 10.79 -35.50 -33.83
CA GLY A 9 10.57 -35.00 -32.47
C GLY A 9 11.13 -33.61 -32.21
N LEU A 10 12.32 -33.30 -32.75
CA LEU A 10 12.96 -31.98 -32.64
C LEU A 10 12.18 -30.89 -33.42
N VAL A 11 11.66 -31.24 -34.60
CA VAL A 11 10.83 -30.31 -35.38
C VAL A 11 9.47 -30.08 -34.71
N ALA A 12 8.86 -31.11 -34.15
CA ALA A 12 7.60 -30.97 -33.41
C ALA A 12 7.77 -30.06 -32.18
N THR A 13 8.83 -30.27 -31.40
CA THR A 13 9.11 -29.44 -30.21
C THR A 13 9.44 -27.99 -30.53
N SER A 14 10.17 -27.72 -31.61
CA SER A 14 10.43 -26.33 -32.04
C SER A 14 9.17 -25.62 -32.55
N ALA A 15 8.26 -26.34 -33.22
CA ALA A 15 6.96 -25.79 -33.62
C ALA A 15 6.11 -25.39 -32.40
N LEU A 16 6.09 -26.20 -31.34
CA LEU A 16 5.38 -25.88 -30.08
C LEU A 16 5.95 -24.62 -29.40
N LEU A 17 7.28 -24.45 -29.37
CA LEU A 17 7.94 -23.30 -28.72
C LEU A 17 7.64 -21.96 -29.43
N THR A 18 7.43 -21.96 -30.75
CA THR A 18 7.19 -20.71 -31.50
C THR A 18 5.75 -20.18 -31.37
N THR A 19 4.78 -21.02 -30.97
CA THR A 19 3.38 -20.59 -30.77
C THR A 19 3.20 -19.60 -29.60
N GLY A 20 4.14 -19.57 -28.65
CA GLY A 20 4.09 -18.66 -27.48
C GLY A 20 4.58 -17.23 -27.75
N CYS A 21 5.35 -16.99 -28.81
CA CYS A 21 5.99 -15.69 -29.06
C CYS A 21 4.98 -14.58 -29.43
N SER A 22 3.86 -14.94 -30.07
CA SER A 22 2.77 -14.00 -30.40
C SER A 22 1.97 -13.56 -29.17
N THR A 23 1.84 -14.43 -28.17
CA THR A 23 1.21 -14.12 -26.87
C THR A 23 2.15 -13.32 -25.97
N ALA A 24 3.43 -13.68 -25.94
CA ALA A 24 4.43 -12.96 -25.15
C ALA A 24 4.53 -11.49 -25.58
N SER A 25 4.55 -11.20 -26.88
CA SER A 25 4.58 -9.81 -27.39
C SER A 25 3.33 -8.99 -27.05
N LYS A 26 2.16 -9.63 -26.89
CA LYS A 26 0.93 -8.97 -26.42
C LYS A 26 0.98 -8.70 -24.91
N ALA A 27 1.50 -9.64 -24.11
CA ALA A 27 1.68 -9.49 -22.66
C ALA A 27 2.80 -8.49 -22.29
N LEU A 28 3.86 -8.42 -23.10
CA LEU A 28 4.99 -7.49 -22.97
C LEU A 28 4.64 -6.07 -23.45
N GLY A 29 3.40 -5.81 -23.90
CA GLY A 29 2.96 -4.47 -24.30
C GLY A 29 3.56 -3.95 -25.61
N MET A 30 4.28 -4.78 -26.38
CA MET A 30 4.87 -4.42 -27.67
C MET A 30 3.81 -4.22 -28.78
N ARG A 31 2.55 -4.59 -28.53
CA ARG A 31 1.43 -4.39 -29.44
C ARG A 31 0.41 -3.42 -28.82
N LYS A 32 0.14 -2.31 -29.52
CA LYS A 32 -0.82 -1.28 -29.09
C LYS A 32 -2.22 -1.90 -28.98
N THR A 33 -2.73 -2.01 -27.77
CA THR A 33 -4.14 -2.27 -27.51
C THR A 33 -4.82 -0.92 -27.34
N THR A 34 -5.55 -0.47 -28.35
CA THR A 34 -6.37 0.74 -28.21
C THR A 34 -7.58 0.40 -27.34
N PRO A 35 -7.80 1.14 -26.23
CA PRO A 35 -9.02 0.98 -25.44
C PRO A 35 -10.24 1.18 -26.32
N ASN A 36 -11.27 0.36 -26.15
CA ASN A 36 -12.48 0.44 -26.95
C ASN A 36 -13.20 1.78 -26.70
N GLU A 37 -13.12 2.70 -27.67
CA GLU A 37 -13.73 4.03 -27.61
C GLU A 37 -15.27 4.01 -27.55
N PHE A 38 -15.91 2.88 -27.82
CA PHE A 38 -17.35 2.69 -27.71
C PHE A 38 -17.79 1.98 -26.43
N ASN A 39 -16.85 1.67 -25.52
CA ASN A 39 -17.21 1.11 -24.22
C ASN A 39 -17.74 2.21 -23.30
N ILE A 40 -19.05 2.35 -23.25
CA ILE A 40 -19.74 3.30 -22.37
C ILE A 40 -19.75 2.73 -20.96
N LEU A 41 -18.84 3.21 -20.11
CA LEU A 41 -18.92 2.99 -18.66
C LEU A 41 -20.04 3.87 -18.10
N THR A 42 -21.10 3.25 -17.61
CA THR A 42 -22.18 3.95 -16.93
C THR A 42 -21.65 4.54 -15.62
N LYS A 43 -21.61 5.86 -15.53
CA LYS A 43 -21.36 6.53 -14.25
C LYS A 43 -22.60 6.37 -13.37
N PRO A 44 -22.44 6.17 -12.05
CA PRO A 44 -23.57 6.26 -11.13
C PRO A 44 -24.22 7.65 -11.29
N PRO A 45 -25.56 7.74 -11.17
CA PRO A 45 -26.25 9.02 -11.28
C PRO A 45 -25.68 10.00 -10.26
N LEU A 46 -25.40 11.23 -10.71
CA LEU A 46 -24.99 12.33 -9.84
C LEU A 46 -26.23 12.80 -9.08
N VAL A 47 -26.51 12.17 -7.95
CA VAL A 47 -27.54 12.64 -7.01
C VAL A 47 -26.89 13.71 -6.16
N LEU A 48 -27.41 14.94 -6.25
CA LEU A 48 -27.09 15.96 -5.27
C LEU A 48 -27.67 15.48 -3.92
N PRO A 49 -26.84 15.22 -2.89
CA PRO A 49 -27.36 14.90 -1.58
C PRO A 49 -28.20 16.09 -1.09
N PRO A 50 -29.36 15.85 -0.46
CA PRO A 50 -30.22 16.91 0.07
C PRO A 50 -29.52 17.76 1.15
N GLU A 51 -28.38 17.30 1.66
CA GLU A 51 -27.63 17.92 2.75
C GLU A 51 -26.39 18.69 2.23
N TYR A 52 -26.59 19.87 1.63
CA TYR A 52 -25.49 20.79 1.28
C TYR A 52 -24.89 21.54 2.48
N ASN A 53 -25.43 21.31 3.68
CA ASN A 53 -25.08 22.03 4.90
C ASN A 53 -24.24 21.19 5.89
N LEU A 54 -23.52 20.19 5.37
CA LEU A 54 -22.60 19.42 6.21
C LEU A 54 -21.47 20.34 6.65
N ARG A 55 -21.38 20.52 7.96
CA ARG A 55 -20.23 21.15 8.61
C ARG A 55 -18.97 20.40 8.13
N PRO A 56 -17.88 21.11 7.77
CA PRO A 56 -16.65 20.46 7.38
C PRO A 56 -16.28 19.39 8.43
N PRO A 57 -15.98 18.15 8.01
CA PRO A 57 -15.63 17.09 8.94
C PRO A 57 -14.47 17.55 9.81
N LYS A 58 -14.55 17.30 11.12
CA LYS A 58 -13.47 17.67 12.02
C LYS A 58 -12.22 16.89 11.62
N THR A 59 -11.06 17.55 11.65
CA THR A 59 -9.77 16.89 11.40
C THR A 59 -9.64 15.67 12.33
N GLY A 60 -9.60 14.46 11.74
CA GLY A 60 -9.53 13.18 12.47
C GLY A 60 -10.84 12.38 12.53
N GLU A 61 -11.95 12.91 12.01
CA GLU A 61 -13.22 12.17 11.89
C GLU A 61 -13.21 11.32 10.60
N LEU A 62 -13.73 10.09 10.69
CA LEU A 62 -13.68 9.13 9.59
C LEU A 62 -14.50 9.63 8.39
N ASN A 63 -13.87 9.75 7.22
CA ASN A 63 -14.55 10.12 5.99
C ASN A 63 -15.58 9.05 5.60
N VAL A 64 -16.82 9.45 5.32
CA VAL A 64 -17.89 8.52 4.93
C VAL A 64 -17.54 7.83 3.59
N GLU A 65 -16.83 8.52 2.70
CA GLU A 65 -16.40 8.01 1.40
C GLU A 65 -15.38 6.86 1.51
N GLU A 66 -14.53 6.88 2.55
CA GLU A 66 -13.57 5.82 2.86
C GLU A 66 -14.27 4.51 3.25
N LYS A 67 -15.45 4.60 3.89
CA LYS A 67 -16.25 3.41 4.22
C LYS A 67 -16.75 2.70 2.96
N TYR A 68 -17.13 3.44 1.92
CA TYR A 68 -17.59 2.82 0.67
C TYR A 68 -16.45 2.18 -0.11
N ALA A 69 -15.28 2.83 -0.19
CA ALA A 69 -14.11 2.27 -0.86
C ALA A 69 -13.60 0.99 -0.18
N THR A 70 -13.54 0.96 1.15
CA THR A 70 -13.14 -0.23 1.91
C THR A 70 -14.13 -1.37 1.80
N VAL A 71 -15.44 -1.10 1.77
CA VAL A 71 -16.48 -2.12 1.54
C VAL A 71 -16.38 -2.69 0.12
N ALA A 72 -16.20 -1.85 -0.90
CA ALA A 72 -16.05 -2.28 -2.28
C ALA A 72 -14.77 -3.12 -2.46
N ALA A 73 -13.64 -2.69 -1.90
CA ALA A 73 -12.39 -3.45 -1.92
C ALA A 73 -12.53 -4.80 -1.19
N ARG A 74 -13.20 -4.82 -0.03
CA ARG A 74 -13.48 -6.05 0.71
C ARG A 74 -14.31 -7.02 -0.14
N LYS A 75 -15.37 -6.54 -0.78
CA LYS A 75 -16.21 -7.34 -1.68
C LYS A 75 -15.42 -7.87 -2.89
N ALA A 76 -14.51 -7.08 -3.45
CA ALA A 76 -13.66 -7.51 -4.56
C ALA A 76 -12.63 -8.59 -4.15
N LEU A 77 -12.07 -8.48 -2.94
CA LEU A 77 -11.04 -9.40 -2.45
C LEU A 77 -11.59 -10.70 -1.88
N LEU A 78 -12.65 -10.62 -1.08
CA LEU A 78 -13.23 -11.76 -0.35
C LEU A 78 -14.49 -12.31 -1.01
N GLY A 79 -15.02 -11.63 -2.03
CA GLY A 79 -16.31 -11.97 -2.62
C GLY A 79 -17.48 -11.57 -1.72
N GLU A 80 -18.64 -12.16 -1.99
CA GLU A 80 -19.79 -12.08 -1.08
C GLU A 80 -19.53 -13.02 0.10
N ILE A 81 -19.36 -12.43 1.28
CA ILE A 81 -19.18 -13.19 2.51
C ILE A 81 -20.51 -13.85 2.84
N ASP A 82 -20.52 -15.18 2.86
CA ASP A 82 -21.70 -15.96 3.18
C ASP A 82 -22.18 -15.58 4.60
N PRO A 83 -23.45 -15.15 4.80
CA PRO A 83 -23.94 -14.66 6.09
C PRO A 83 -24.18 -15.78 7.10
N VAL A 84 -23.45 -16.90 7.00
CA VAL A 84 -23.58 -18.05 7.90
C VAL A 84 -23.33 -17.58 9.32
N LYS A 85 -24.38 -17.67 10.14
CA LYS A 85 -24.30 -17.33 11.56
C LYS A 85 -23.47 -18.40 12.27
N PRO A 86 -22.44 -18.02 13.05
CA PRO A 86 -21.68 -18.97 13.84
C PRO A 86 -22.61 -19.77 14.77
N SER A 87 -22.30 -21.05 14.97
CA SER A 87 -22.95 -21.86 15.98
C SER A 87 -22.70 -21.29 17.38
N HIS A 88 -23.52 -21.68 18.36
CA HIS A 88 -23.37 -21.20 19.73
C HIS A 88 -21.97 -21.47 20.30
N GLY A 89 -21.40 -22.65 20.03
CA GLY A 89 -20.04 -23.01 20.45
C GLY A 89 -18.96 -22.13 19.82
N GLU A 90 -19.08 -21.84 18.52
CA GLU A 90 -18.14 -20.95 17.80
C GLU A 90 -18.23 -19.52 18.32
N SER A 91 -19.43 -19.03 18.63
CA SER A 91 -19.60 -17.68 19.19
C SER A 91 -18.90 -17.53 20.55
N ILE A 92 -18.94 -18.57 21.40
CA ILE A 92 -18.24 -18.59 22.69
C ILE A 92 -16.73 -18.64 22.49
N LEU A 93 -16.26 -19.46 21.54
CA LEU A 93 -14.83 -19.55 21.22
C LEU A 93 -14.31 -18.21 20.69
N MET A 94 -15.04 -17.55 19.78
CA MET A 94 -14.72 -16.21 19.28
C MET A 94 -14.71 -15.17 20.38
N ALA A 95 -15.71 -15.18 21.28
CA ALA A 95 -15.75 -14.26 22.41
C ALA A 95 -14.54 -14.43 23.34
N ARG A 96 -14.13 -15.68 23.62
CA ARG A 96 -12.91 -15.98 24.39
C ARG A 96 -11.63 -15.59 23.64
N ALA A 97 -11.60 -15.78 22.32
CA ALA A 97 -10.50 -15.38 21.46
C ALA A 97 -10.42 -13.85 21.22
N GLY A 98 -11.39 -13.08 21.71
CA GLY A 98 -11.46 -11.63 21.51
C GLY A 98 -11.99 -11.19 20.14
N GLY A 99 -12.55 -12.12 19.35
CA GLY A 99 -13.24 -11.84 18.09
C GLY A 99 -14.50 -11.03 18.34
N GLY A 100 -14.41 -9.71 18.15
CA GLY A 100 -15.48 -8.75 18.44
C GLY A 100 -15.02 -7.52 19.21
N LYS A 101 -13.80 -7.56 19.80
CA LYS A 101 -13.18 -6.39 20.45
C LYS A 101 -12.31 -5.55 19.53
N ALA A 102 -12.11 -5.99 18.28
CA ALA A 102 -11.29 -5.28 17.32
C ALA A 102 -12.06 -4.04 16.82
N ASP A 103 -11.47 -2.86 17.03
CA ASP A 103 -11.98 -1.63 16.44
C ASP A 103 -11.87 -1.72 14.91
N PRO A 104 -12.97 -1.63 14.15
CA PRO A 104 -12.92 -1.65 12.68
C PRO A 104 -12.10 -0.50 12.09
N ALA A 105 -11.90 0.59 12.83
CA ALA A 105 -11.10 1.75 12.44
C ALA A 105 -9.62 1.65 12.87
N VAL A 106 -9.19 0.55 13.49
CA VAL A 106 -7.82 0.43 14.02
C VAL A 106 -6.73 0.68 12.97
N ARG A 107 -6.96 0.26 11.71
CA ARG A 107 -6.01 0.54 10.61
C ARG A 107 -5.91 2.03 10.30
N VAL A 108 -7.04 2.73 10.24
CA VAL A 108 -7.06 4.19 10.01
C VAL A 108 -6.38 4.92 11.15
N ILE A 109 -6.58 4.47 12.39
CA ILE A 109 -5.90 5.04 13.57
C ILE A 109 -4.39 4.82 13.49
N ILE A 110 -3.94 3.60 13.17
CA ILE A 110 -2.52 3.26 13.04
C ILE A 110 -1.88 4.03 11.88
N ASP A 111 -2.53 4.08 10.72
CA ASP A 111 -2.02 4.79 9.54
C ASP A 111 -1.98 6.30 9.77
N GLY A 112 -3.01 6.86 10.43
CA GLY A 112 -3.02 8.25 10.88
C GLY A 112 -1.90 8.57 11.87
N GLN A 113 -1.62 7.67 12.82
CA GLN A 113 -0.50 7.81 13.76
C GLN A 113 0.87 7.70 13.07
N ASN A 114 1.02 6.77 12.13
CA ASN A 114 2.28 6.55 11.40
C ASN A 114 2.55 7.61 10.31
N SER A 115 1.52 8.36 9.87
CA SER A 115 1.66 9.40 8.84
C SER A 115 2.57 10.57 9.26
N ILE A 116 2.79 10.75 10.58
CA ILE A 116 3.63 11.82 11.14
C ILE A 116 5.11 11.43 11.18
N GLU A 117 5.45 10.13 11.07
CA GLU A 117 6.84 9.71 10.94
C GLU A 117 7.35 9.97 9.52
N ARG A 118 7.85 11.19 9.29
CA ARG A 118 8.71 11.48 8.13
C ARG A 118 9.97 10.62 8.25
N LYS A 119 9.96 9.44 7.63
CA LYS A 119 11.16 8.61 7.46
C LYS A 119 12.26 9.49 6.86
N SER A 120 13.42 9.52 7.50
CA SER A 120 14.55 10.29 6.97
C SER A 120 14.91 9.74 5.58
N ARG A 121 14.87 10.60 4.56
CA ARG A 121 15.30 10.34 3.17
C ARG A 121 16.82 10.16 3.03
N GLY A 122 17.44 9.45 3.97
CA GLY A 122 18.90 9.43 4.12
C GLY A 122 19.55 8.30 3.33
N PHE A 123 19.32 7.07 3.78
CA PHE A 123 20.04 5.91 3.26
C PHE A 123 19.38 5.32 2.01
N ALA A 124 18.06 5.10 2.04
CA ALA A 124 17.35 4.47 0.93
C ALA A 124 17.44 5.30 -0.36
N ASP A 125 17.23 6.61 -0.29
CA ASP A 125 17.37 7.53 -1.43
C ASP A 125 18.81 7.56 -1.96
N ARG A 126 19.82 7.49 -1.09
CA ARG A 126 21.22 7.44 -1.52
C ARG A 126 21.55 6.21 -2.35
N VAL A 127 20.94 5.07 -2.03
CA VAL A 127 21.09 3.83 -2.80
C VAL A 127 20.29 3.89 -4.10
N LEU A 128 19.05 4.40 -4.05
CA LEU A 128 18.17 4.51 -5.22
C LEU A 128 18.69 5.50 -6.27
N PHE A 129 19.32 6.59 -5.83
CA PHE A 129 19.81 7.66 -6.69
C PHE A 129 21.35 7.75 -6.72
N TRP A 130 22.04 6.62 -6.57
CA TRP A 130 23.49 6.54 -6.76
C TRP A 130 23.82 6.58 -8.25
N LYS A 131 24.60 7.57 -8.70
CA LYS A 131 25.11 7.63 -10.08
C LYS A 131 26.55 8.15 -10.11
N ASP A 132 27.41 7.50 -10.89
CA ASP A 132 28.80 7.94 -11.15
C ASP A 132 29.62 8.23 -9.86
N GLY A 133 29.47 7.39 -8.83
CA GLY A 133 30.19 7.53 -7.56
C GLY A 133 29.68 8.65 -6.65
N LYS A 134 28.57 9.32 -7.00
CA LYS A 134 27.97 10.41 -6.23
C LYS A 134 26.50 10.12 -5.95
N ALA A 135 26.05 10.49 -4.76
CA ALA A 135 24.65 10.46 -4.39
C ALA A 135 23.96 11.71 -4.96
N THR A 136 22.99 11.54 -5.86
CA THR A 136 22.15 12.63 -6.34
C THR A 136 20.88 12.72 -5.50
N ALA A 137 20.41 13.94 -5.23
CA ALA A 137 19.10 14.15 -4.62
C ALA A 137 17.98 13.75 -5.62
N PRO A 138 16.75 13.50 -5.14
CA PRO A 138 15.62 13.09 -6.00
C PRO A 138 15.27 14.08 -7.12
N ASP A 139 15.72 15.34 -7.00
CA ASP A 139 15.58 16.41 -8.00
C ASP A 139 16.74 16.44 -9.03
N GLY A 140 17.68 15.49 -8.95
CA GLY A 140 18.85 15.40 -9.82
C GLY A 140 20.00 16.33 -9.42
N THR A 141 19.87 17.11 -8.34
CA THR A 141 20.96 17.98 -7.86
C THR A 141 22.02 17.15 -7.13
N PRO A 142 23.33 17.45 -7.32
CA PRO A 142 24.38 16.80 -6.55
C PRO A 142 24.23 17.08 -5.05
N LEU A 143 24.25 16.03 -4.21
CA LEU A 143 24.21 16.19 -2.76
C LEU A 143 25.48 16.91 -2.29
N ASN A 144 25.33 18.09 -1.69
CA ASN A 144 26.47 18.88 -1.21
C ASN A 144 27.06 18.27 0.08
N PRO A 145 28.33 17.80 0.07
CA PRO A 145 28.95 17.13 1.22
C PRO A 145 29.03 18.00 2.48
N ASP A 146 29.28 19.31 2.33
CA ASP A 146 29.46 20.23 3.45
C ASP A 146 28.14 20.48 4.20
N THR A 147 27.05 20.62 3.45
CA THR A 147 25.72 20.79 4.04
C THR A 147 25.28 19.55 4.80
N GLU A 148 25.59 18.36 4.27
CA GLU A 148 25.27 17.09 4.91
C GLU A 148 26.14 16.86 6.14
N ALA A 149 27.43 17.19 6.08
CA ALA A 149 28.32 17.12 7.24
C ALA A 149 27.85 18.04 8.37
N ARG A 150 27.35 19.25 8.06
CA ARG A 150 26.74 20.16 9.04
C ARG A 150 25.47 19.57 9.64
N ARG A 151 24.61 18.95 8.81
CA ARG A 151 23.39 18.28 9.28
C ARG A 151 23.71 17.12 10.23
N MET A 152 24.71 16.30 9.89
CA MET A 152 25.17 15.19 10.73
C MET A 152 25.72 15.67 12.07
N LYS A 153 26.52 16.75 12.07
CA LYS A 153 27.00 17.39 13.31
C LYS A 153 25.84 17.92 14.16
N ALA A 154 24.84 18.55 13.55
CA ALA A 154 23.66 19.07 14.26
C ALA A 154 22.81 17.96 14.90
N ILE A 155 22.65 16.82 14.20
CA ILE A 155 21.97 15.66 14.76
C ILE A 155 22.80 15.08 15.91
N GLN A 156 24.10 14.89 15.72
CA GLN A 156 24.98 14.34 16.75
C GLN A 156 25.04 15.25 17.99
N SER A 157 25.01 16.57 17.82
CA SER A 157 24.91 17.51 18.94
C SER A 157 23.56 17.45 19.66
N ALA A 158 22.47 17.19 18.93
CA ALA A 158 21.13 17.10 19.50
C ALA A 158 20.87 15.76 20.21
N THR A 159 21.45 14.65 19.71
CA THR A 159 21.23 13.30 20.26
C THR A 159 22.37 12.81 21.15
N GLY A 160 23.45 13.59 21.29
CA GLY A 160 24.65 13.19 22.04
C GLY A 160 25.37 11.97 21.45
N GLY A 161 25.04 11.57 20.22
CA GLY A 161 25.53 10.33 19.60
C GLY A 161 24.84 9.04 20.06
N GLU A 162 23.89 9.12 21.00
CA GLU A 162 23.09 7.96 21.42
C GLU A 162 21.82 7.79 20.57
N ALA A 163 21.30 6.56 20.54
CA ALA A 163 20.05 6.25 19.87
C ALA A 163 18.88 6.88 20.65
N VAL A 164 18.08 7.72 19.98
CA VAL A 164 16.90 8.36 20.58
C VAL A 164 15.86 7.28 20.91
N LYS A 165 15.70 6.97 22.21
CA LYS A 165 14.62 6.10 22.70
C LYS A 165 13.40 6.95 23.02
N ILE A 166 12.42 6.94 22.12
CA ILE A 166 11.12 7.59 22.35
C ILE A 166 10.27 6.66 23.23
N GLN A 167 10.09 7.02 24.50
CA GLN A 167 9.20 6.31 25.41
C GLN A 167 8.00 7.19 25.75
N ARG A 168 6.80 6.64 25.63
CA ARG A 168 5.57 7.30 26.07
C ARG A 168 5.52 7.26 27.59
N ARG A 169 5.57 8.42 28.24
CA ARG A 169 5.29 8.52 29.68
C ARG A 169 3.86 8.01 29.91
N PRO A 170 3.62 7.01 30.77
CA PRO A 170 2.27 6.64 31.16
C PRO A 170 1.68 7.80 31.96
N GLY A 171 0.98 8.69 31.26
CA GLY A 171 0.19 9.73 31.89
C GLY A 171 -1.05 9.07 32.46
N SER A 172 -1.05 8.76 33.74
CA SER A 172 -2.31 8.69 34.48
C SER A 172 -2.95 10.07 34.36
N ALA A 173 -4.16 10.14 33.81
CA ALA A 173 -4.95 11.35 33.87
C ALA A 173 -5.19 11.65 35.36
N LYS A 174 -4.49 12.64 35.91
CA LYS A 174 -4.85 13.20 37.21
C LYS A 174 -6.17 13.92 37.01
N LEU A 175 -7.27 13.26 37.36
CA LEU A 175 -8.56 13.92 37.53
C LEU A 175 -8.41 14.83 38.76
N PRO A 176 -8.57 16.16 38.63
CA PRO A 176 -8.72 17.00 39.80
C PRO A 176 -10.12 16.76 40.38
N GLY A 177 -10.19 16.17 41.57
CA GLY A 177 -11.41 16.12 42.38
C GLY A 177 -12.08 14.76 42.61
N LEU A 178 -11.34 13.66 42.63
CA LEU A 178 -11.72 12.44 43.37
C LEU A 178 -10.54 11.93 44.21
#